data_AF-A0A512HBE6-F1
#
_entry.id   AF-A0A512HBE6-F1
#
_cell.length_a   1.000
_cell.length_b   1.000
_cell.length_c   1.000
_cell.angle_alpha   90.00
_cell.angle_beta   90.00
_cell.angle_gamma   90.00
#
_symmetry.space_group_name_H-M   'P 1'
#
loop_
_entity.id
_entity.type
_entity.pdbx_description
1 polymer ?
#
loop_
_entity_poly.entity_id
_entity_poly.type
_entity_poly.pdbx_seq_one_letter_code
_entity_poly.pdbx_strand_id
1 'polypeptide(L)'
;MQPVLERMMGATADATREAGARQGTLAALSRPEAVYLAERALAGDAVLRKGAAEVLGHNVIEFPAFCSARLPALFDDPDSKVREAASGWMRRVRERGTLAPLKPVADGFLSNVAFVDDPEDFFWMLESVSDAPPALLFEAAHRFLDRAGPDSADIRTRDALVGHRIGTLVLRAYRQAEGDRSLRLHCLDLFDRLVACGTHGAEEALERWDEG
;
A
#
# COMPACT_ATOMS: atom_id res chain seq x y z
N MET A 1 -18.59 23.39 16.96
CA MET A 1 -17.78 23.17 15.73
C MET A 1 -18.50 22.29 14.72
N GLN A 2 -19.22 21.27 15.17
CA GLN A 2 -20.01 20.35 14.35
C GLN A 2 -20.85 21.01 13.23
N PRO A 3 -21.61 22.11 13.46
CA PRO A 3 -22.37 22.77 12.39
C PRO A 3 -21.51 23.47 11.31
N VAL A 4 -20.23 23.75 11.60
CA VAL A 4 -19.32 24.38 10.62
C VAL A 4 -18.81 23.33 9.64
N LEU A 5 -18.40 22.16 10.13
CA LEU A 5 -17.84 21.10 9.28
C LEU A 5 -18.86 20.56 8.29
N GLU A 6 -20.12 20.43 8.71
CA GLU A 6 -21.21 20.03 7.83
C GLU A 6 -21.47 21.05 6.72
N ARG A 7 -21.43 22.34 7.05
CA ARG A 7 -21.55 23.42 6.06
C ARG A 7 -20.35 23.45 5.11
N MET A 8 -19.14 23.19 5.61
CA MET A 8 -17.94 23.11 4.76
C MET A 8 -18.05 21.96 3.75
N MET A 9 -18.47 20.76 4.18
CA MET A 9 -18.66 19.61 3.29
C MET A 9 -19.75 19.84 2.22
N GLY A 10 -20.75 20.67 2.53
CA GLY A 10 -21.81 21.10 1.61
C GLY A 10 -21.52 22.40 0.84
N ALA A 11 -20.32 22.96 0.95
CA ALA A 11 -19.96 24.18 0.21
C ALA A 11 -19.86 23.92 -1.30
N THR A 12 -19.83 24.97 -2.11
CA THR A 12 -19.66 24.84 -3.58
C THR A 12 -18.20 24.68 -3.99
N ALA A 13 -17.26 25.21 -3.20
CA ALA A 13 -15.84 25.17 -3.51
C ALA A 13 -15.18 23.88 -3.03
N ASP A 14 -14.60 23.10 -3.95
CA ASP A 14 -14.00 21.79 -3.65
C ASP A 14 -12.95 21.83 -2.54
N ALA A 15 -12.09 22.85 -2.53
CA ALA A 15 -11.09 23.02 -1.47
C ALA A 15 -11.71 23.13 -0.07
N THR A 16 -12.85 23.82 0.06
CA THR A 16 -13.58 23.95 1.33
C THR A 16 -14.24 22.63 1.73
N ARG A 17 -14.78 21.90 0.76
CA ARG A 17 -15.42 20.60 0.96
C ARG A 17 -14.42 19.56 1.42
N GLU A 18 -13.29 19.44 0.72
CA GLU A 18 -12.17 18.57 1.08
C GLU A 18 -11.62 18.89 2.47
N ALA A 19 -11.45 20.18 2.79
CA ALA A 19 -11.05 20.61 4.14
C ALA A 19 -12.10 20.22 5.20
N GLY A 20 -13.40 20.35 4.89
CA GLY A 20 -14.48 19.91 5.76
C GLY A 20 -14.43 18.40 6.03
N ALA A 21 -14.20 17.60 5.00
CA ALA A 21 -14.04 16.15 5.10
C ALA A 21 -12.81 15.75 5.92
N ARG A 22 -11.66 16.42 5.70
CA ARG A 22 -10.46 16.21 6.51
C ARG A 22 -10.74 16.49 7.98
N GLN A 23 -11.26 17.66 8.30
CA GLN A 23 -11.48 18.05 9.69
C GLN A 23 -12.58 17.21 10.37
N GLY A 24 -13.62 16.82 9.64
CA GLY A 24 -14.66 15.89 10.12
C GLY A 24 -14.09 14.51 10.44
N THR A 25 -13.31 13.94 9.51
CA THR A 25 -12.66 12.64 9.69
C THR A 25 -11.63 12.68 10.82
N LEU A 26 -10.86 13.76 10.94
CA LEU A 26 -9.87 13.93 12.00
C LEU A 26 -10.56 14.01 13.38
N ALA A 27 -11.66 14.75 13.48
CA ALA A 27 -12.45 14.80 14.71
C ALA A 27 -12.96 13.41 15.12
N ALA A 28 -13.41 12.60 14.14
CA ALA A 28 -13.91 11.24 14.38
C ALA A 28 -12.88 10.29 15.00
N LEU A 29 -11.57 10.52 14.80
CA LEU A 29 -10.52 9.66 15.35
C LEU A 29 -10.52 9.63 16.89
N SER A 30 -10.91 10.74 17.53
CA SER A 30 -10.84 10.90 18.98
C SER A 30 -12.19 11.16 19.65
N ARG A 31 -13.26 11.40 18.86
CA ARG A 31 -14.57 11.79 19.35
C ARG A 31 -15.65 10.88 18.78
N PRO A 32 -16.23 9.97 19.59
CA PRO A 32 -17.32 9.09 19.15
C PRO A 32 -18.50 9.85 18.52
N GLU A 33 -18.84 11.03 19.05
CA GLU A 33 -19.91 11.88 18.54
C GLU A 33 -19.61 12.48 17.16
N ALA A 34 -18.36 12.45 16.70
CA ALA A 34 -17.94 12.94 15.39
C ALA A 34 -17.81 11.83 14.33
N VAL A 35 -17.98 10.56 14.69
CA VAL A 35 -17.85 9.42 13.75
C VAL A 35 -18.74 9.58 12.53
N TYR A 36 -19.97 10.08 12.72
CA TYR A 36 -20.89 10.32 11.63
C TYR A 36 -20.36 11.34 10.58
N LEU A 37 -19.44 12.24 10.94
CA LEU A 37 -18.80 13.16 9.99
C LEU A 37 -17.84 12.42 9.06
N ALA A 38 -17.09 11.44 9.58
CA ALA A 38 -16.26 10.56 8.76
C ALA A 38 -17.13 9.71 7.83
N GLU A 39 -18.21 9.11 8.35
CA GLU A 39 -19.14 8.31 7.53
C GLU A 39 -19.80 9.15 6.43
N ARG A 40 -20.17 10.40 6.73
CA ARG A 40 -20.67 11.35 5.72
C ARG A 40 -19.63 11.68 4.65
N ALA A 41 -18.36 11.84 5.03
CA ALA A 41 -17.30 12.12 4.07
C ALA A 41 -17.04 10.89 3.18
N LEU A 42 -17.03 9.69 3.75
CA LEU A 42 -16.83 8.42 3.04
C LEU A 42 -18.00 8.07 2.11
N ALA A 43 -19.23 8.45 2.46
CA ALA A 43 -20.41 8.30 1.60
C ALA A 43 -20.58 9.45 0.59
N GLY A 44 -19.71 10.46 0.64
CA GLY A 44 -19.74 11.64 -0.22
C GLY A 44 -19.25 11.38 -1.64
N ASP A 45 -19.06 12.46 -2.40
CA ASP A 45 -18.38 12.39 -3.70
C ASP A 45 -16.87 12.26 -3.55
N ALA A 46 -16.15 12.16 -4.68
CA ALA A 46 -14.71 11.95 -4.69
C ALA A 46 -13.93 13.00 -3.89
N VAL A 47 -14.37 14.27 -3.88
CA VAL A 47 -13.73 15.35 -3.11
C VAL A 47 -13.79 15.08 -1.62
N LEU A 48 -14.95 14.67 -1.10
CA LEU A 48 -15.12 14.35 0.31
C LEU A 48 -14.38 13.05 0.68
N ARG A 49 -14.47 12.01 -0.15
CA ARG A 49 -13.79 10.73 0.10
C ARG A 49 -12.29 10.88 0.09
N LYS A 50 -11.74 11.69 -0.81
CA LYS A 50 -10.30 12.02 -0.85
C LYS A 50 -9.85 12.67 0.47
N GLY A 51 -10.57 13.68 0.95
CA GLY A 51 -10.25 14.32 2.24
C GLY A 51 -10.31 13.35 3.43
N ALA A 52 -11.25 12.39 3.41
CA ALA A 52 -11.29 11.33 4.42
C ALA A 52 -10.09 10.36 4.28
N ALA A 53 -9.77 9.94 3.07
CA ALA A 53 -8.67 9.03 2.75
C ALA A 53 -7.32 9.57 3.24
N GLU A 54 -7.04 10.86 3.01
CA GLU A 54 -5.81 11.53 3.48
C GLU A 54 -5.65 11.40 5.01
N VAL A 55 -6.74 11.61 5.76
CA VAL A 55 -6.71 11.54 7.22
C VAL A 55 -6.55 10.11 7.70
N LEU A 56 -7.29 9.17 7.12
CA LEU A 56 -7.22 7.75 7.50
C LEU A 56 -5.82 7.18 7.24
N GLY A 57 -5.24 7.47 6.07
CA GLY A 57 -3.89 7.03 5.71
C GLY A 57 -2.83 7.62 6.63
N HIS A 58 -2.90 8.93 6.93
CA HIS A 58 -1.89 9.59 7.75
C HIS A 58 -1.93 9.18 9.24
N ASN A 59 -3.09 8.74 9.74
CA ASN A 59 -3.30 8.46 11.17
C ASN A 59 -3.49 6.97 11.48
N VAL A 60 -3.25 6.08 10.53
CA VAL A 60 -3.50 4.64 10.69
C VAL A 60 -2.65 4.01 11.80
N ILE A 61 -1.47 4.56 12.11
CA ILE A 61 -0.60 4.01 13.16
C ILE A 61 -1.10 4.40 14.54
N GLU A 62 -1.55 5.64 14.68
CA GLU A 62 -2.07 6.19 15.93
C GLU A 62 -3.49 5.69 16.23
N PHE A 63 -4.29 5.43 15.19
CA PHE A 63 -5.69 4.98 15.29
C PHE A 63 -5.96 3.74 14.42
N PRO A 64 -5.27 2.60 14.66
CA PRO A 64 -5.27 1.45 13.75
C PRO A 64 -6.63 0.79 13.61
N ALA A 65 -7.39 0.64 14.69
CA ALA A 65 -8.73 0.05 14.63
C ALA A 65 -9.69 0.89 13.79
N PHE A 66 -9.67 2.22 13.96
CA PHE A 66 -10.58 3.12 13.24
C PHE A 66 -10.22 3.20 11.75
N CYS A 67 -8.93 3.35 11.45
CA CYS A 67 -8.45 3.57 10.09
C CYS A 67 -8.45 2.28 9.27
N SER A 68 -7.96 1.16 9.83
CA SER A 68 -7.89 -0.12 9.11
C SER A 68 -9.26 -0.71 8.77
N ALA A 69 -10.30 -0.34 9.52
CA ALA A 69 -11.68 -0.73 9.21
C ALA A 69 -12.25 -0.01 7.97
N ARG A 70 -11.65 1.11 7.54
CA ARG A 70 -12.18 2.01 6.49
C ARG A 70 -11.29 2.07 5.25
N LEU A 71 -9.97 2.01 5.41
CA LEU A 71 -9.02 2.06 4.30
C LEU A 71 -9.27 1.03 3.19
N PRO A 72 -9.63 -0.25 3.47
CA PRO A 72 -9.83 -1.24 2.42
C PRO A 72 -10.84 -0.84 1.35
N ALA A 73 -11.93 -0.18 1.73
CA ALA A 73 -12.95 0.30 0.77
C ALA A 73 -12.41 1.41 -0.15
N LEU A 74 -11.43 2.19 0.33
CA LEU A 74 -10.83 3.29 -0.42
C LEU A 74 -9.72 2.83 -1.37
N PHE A 75 -9.16 1.64 -1.15
CA PHE A 75 -8.18 1.05 -2.08
C PHE A 75 -8.80 0.60 -3.40
N ASP A 76 -10.13 0.47 -3.45
CA ASP A 76 -10.90 0.14 -4.66
C ASP A 76 -11.86 1.27 -5.05
N ASP A 77 -11.61 2.50 -4.57
CA ASP A 77 -12.44 3.64 -4.92
C ASP A 77 -12.44 3.87 -6.43
N PRO A 78 -13.59 4.20 -7.07
CA PRO A 78 -13.62 4.48 -8.50
C PRO A 78 -12.74 5.65 -8.93
N ASP A 79 -12.45 6.59 -8.03
CA ASP A 79 -11.58 7.75 -8.32
C ASP A 79 -10.13 7.47 -7.92
N SER A 80 -9.20 7.57 -8.89
CA SER A 80 -7.78 7.32 -8.65
C SER A 80 -7.15 8.25 -7.61
N LYS A 81 -7.61 9.49 -7.48
CA LYS A 81 -7.09 10.44 -6.48
C LYS A 81 -7.47 10.04 -5.06
N VAL A 82 -8.60 9.34 -4.89
CA VAL A 82 -8.99 8.78 -3.59
C VAL A 82 -8.09 7.59 -3.25
N ARG A 83 -7.82 6.70 -4.22
CA ARG A 83 -6.90 5.57 -4.04
C ARG A 83 -5.47 6.03 -3.71
N GLU A 84 -4.98 7.03 -4.42
CA GLU A 84 -3.68 7.68 -4.16
C GLU A 84 -3.63 8.24 -2.73
N ALA A 85 -4.63 9.04 -2.33
CA ALA A 85 -4.72 9.58 -0.98
C ALA A 85 -4.77 8.49 0.11
N ALA A 86 -5.51 7.41 -0.14
CA ALA A 86 -5.59 6.27 0.77
C ALA A 86 -4.23 5.59 0.96
N SER A 87 -3.40 5.55 -0.08
CA SER A 87 -2.05 4.93 -0.09
C SER A 87 -1.03 5.66 0.80
N GLY A 88 -1.35 6.87 1.28
CA GLY A 88 -0.50 7.66 2.17
C GLY A 88 -0.09 6.99 3.49
N TRP A 89 -0.73 5.87 3.86
CA TRP A 89 -0.34 5.03 5.00
C TRP A 89 1.07 4.45 4.88
N MET A 90 1.52 4.16 3.66
CA MET A 90 2.83 3.55 3.42
C MET A 90 3.96 4.44 3.91
N ARG A 91 3.87 5.75 3.67
CA ARG A 91 4.81 6.73 4.20
C ARG A 91 4.91 6.67 5.73
N ARG A 92 3.79 6.47 6.42
CA ARG A 92 3.77 6.34 7.89
C ARG A 92 4.50 5.08 8.35
N VAL A 93 4.36 3.98 7.62
CA VAL A 93 5.13 2.75 7.89
C VAL A 93 6.63 2.99 7.72
N ARG A 94 7.05 3.65 6.62
CA ARG A 94 8.45 3.99 6.39
C ARG A 94 9.02 4.86 7.53
N GLU A 95 8.26 5.86 7.98
CA GLU A 95 8.66 6.76 9.07
C GLU A 95 8.74 6.06 10.43
N ARG A 96 7.91 5.04 10.68
CA ARG A 96 7.95 4.27 11.93
C ARG A 96 8.91 3.07 11.89
N GLY A 97 9.23 2.56 10.72
CA GLY A 97 10.09 1.40 10.53
C GLY A 97 9.45 0.06 10.92
N THR A 98 8.11 -0.02 11.00
CA THR A 98 7.40 -1.27 11.35
C THR A 98 6.09 -1.41 10.58
N LEU A 99 5.88 -2.60 10.01
CA LEU A 99 4.65 -2.98 9.31
C LEU A 99 3.73 -3.86 10.17
N ALA A 100 4.24 -4.54 11.19
CA ALA A 100 3.49 -5.49 12.01
C ALA A 100 2.07 -5.02 12.42
N PRO A 101 1.85 -3.79 12.94
CA PRO A 101 0.51 -3.36 13.34
C PRO A 101 -0.44 -3.14 12.15
N LEU A 102 0.08 -2.98 10.94
CA LEU A 102 -0.66 -2.67 9.72
C LEU A 102 -0.61 -3.78 8.69
N LYS A 103 -0.16 -4.99 9.06
CA LYS A 103 -0.20 -6.14 8.15
C LYS A 103 -1.59 -6.34 7.49
N PRO A 104 -2.74 -6.26 8.21
CA PRO A 104 -4.04 -6.39 7.56
C PRO A 104 -4.34 -5.29 6.54
N VAL A 105 -3.80 -4.08 6.74
CA VAL A 105 -3.92 -2.98 5.78
C VAL A 105 -3.08 -3.28 4.54
N ALA A 106 -1.87 -3.82 4.70
CA ALA A 106 -1.03 -4.24 3.60
C ALA A 106 -1.63 -5.40 2.79
N ASP A 107 -2.23 -6.40 3.45
CA ASP A 107 -2.92 -7.51 2.78
C ASP A 107 -4.15 -6.97 1.99
N GLY A 108 -4.89 -6.03 2.60
CA GLY A 108 -6.03 -5.36 1.98
C GLY A 108 -5.61 -4.53 0.77
N PHE A 109 -4.57 -3.71 0.90
CA PHE A 109 -3.98 -2.97 -0.22
C PHE A 109 -3.54 -3.92 -1.33
N LEU A 110 -2.83 -4.98 -0.90
CA LEU A 110 -2.51 -6.23 -1.58
C LEU A 110 -3.54 -6.60 -2.63
N SER A 111 -4.77 -6.73 -2.15
CA SER A 111 -5.88 -7.34 -2.86
C SER A 111 -6.59 -6.41 -3.84
N ASN A 112 -6.34 -5.10 -3.80
CA ASN A 112 -7.16 -4.08 -4.47
C ASN A 112 -6.50 -3.39 -5.68
N VAL A 113 -7.25 -2.53 -6.36
CA VAL A 113 -6.81 -1.76 -7.54
C VAL A 113 -5.71 -0.75 -7.19
N ALA A 114 -5.70 -0.17 -5.99
CA ALA A 114 -4.66 0.79 -5.61
C ALA A 114 -3.23 0.23 -5.72
N PHE A 115 -3.01 -1.07 -5.49
CA PHE A 115 -1.70 -1.70 -5.72
C PHE A 115 -1.25 -1.66 -7.19
N VAL A 116 -2.21 -1.70 -8.13
CA VAL A 116 -1.91 -1.65 -9.56
C VAL A 116 -1.47 -0.25 -9.98
N ASP A 117 -2.08 0.78 -9.40
CA ASP A 117 -1.76 2.17 -9.69
C ASP A 117 -0.37 2.54 -9.17
N ASP A 118 -0.02 2.09 -7.96
CA ASP A 118 1.24 2.42 -7.31
C ASP A 118 1.93 1.22 -6.62
N PRO A 119 2.47 0.27 -7.42
CA PRO A 119 3.19 -0.87 -6.86
C PRO A 119 4.58 -0.48 -6.32
N GLU A 120 5.20 0.56 -6.85
CA GLU A 120 6.56 0.97 -6.49
C GLU A 120 6.63 1.44 -5.03
N ASP A 121 5.71 2.32 -4.61
CA ASP A 121 5.72 2.86 -3.27
C ASP A 121 5.43 1.78 -2.21
N PHE A 122 4.68 0.74 -2.59
CA PHE A 122 4.46 -0.45 -1.77
C PHE A 122 5.74 -1.28 -1.63
N PHE A 123 6.46 -1.57 -2.71
CA PHE A 123 7.73 -2.27 -2.63
C PHE A 123 8.78 -1.47 -1.84
N TRP A 124 8.80 -0.15 -2.00
CA TRP A 124 9.68 0.70 -1.20
C TRP A 124 9.34 0.65 0.29
N MET A 125 8.06 0.67 0.63
CA MET A 125 7.62 0.47 2.00
C MET A 125 8.08 -0.89 2.55
N LEU A 126 7.90 -1.98 1.79
CA LEU A 126 8.35 -3.31 2.20
C LEU A 126 9.85 -3.41 2.41
N GLU A 127 10.66 -2.74 1.57
CA GLU A 127 12.11 -2.71 1.73
C GLU A 127 12.54 -1.92 2.96
N SER A 128 11.83 -0.83 3.28
CA SER A 128 12.17 0.05 4.41
C SER A 128 11.94 -0.56 5.80
N VAL A 129 11.28 -1.73 5.87
CA VAL A 129 10.95 -2.41 7.13
C VAL A 129 11.54 -3.81 7.17
N SER A 130 11.98 -4.25 8.35
CA SER A 130 12.55 -5.58 8.57
C SER A 130 11.52 -6.63 9.01
N ASP A 131 10.35 -6.19 9.49
CA ASP A 131 9.31 -7.02 10.11
C ASP A 131 8.21 -7.47 9.12
N ALA A 132 8.38 -7.20 7.82
CA ALA A 132 7.46 -7.67 6.81
C ALA A 132 7.51 -9.22 6.68
N PRO A 133 6.38 -9.93 6.80
CA PRO A 133 6.36 -11.40 6.74
C PRO A 133 6.75 -11.94 5.35
N PRO A 134 7.44 -13.10 5.26
CA PRO A 134 7.91 -13.64 3.99
C PRO A 134 6.77 -13.92 3.00
N ALA A 135 5.61 -14.38 3.49
CA ALA A 135 4.43 -14.60 2.65
C ALA A 135 3.92 -13.31 1.98
N LEU A 136 4.00 -12.17 2.66
CA LEU A 136 3.59 -10.88 2.10
C LEU A 136 4.56 -10.41 1.01
N LEU A 137 5.86 -10.61 1.22
CA LEU A 137 6.89 -10.28 0.23
C LEU A 137 6.74 -11.11 -1.04
N PHE A 138 6.54 -12.41 -0.86
CA PHE A 138 6.27 -13.34 -1.95
C PHE A 138 5.01 -12.92 -2.71
N GLU A 139 3.89 -12.70 -2.03
CA GLU A 139 2.62 -12.35 -2.68
C GLU A 139 2.72 -11.03 -3.44
N ALA A 140 3.43 -10.03 -2.88
CA ALA A 140 3.68 -8.76 -3.55
C ALA A 140 4.41 -8.92 -4.87
N ALA A 141 5.52 -9.65 -4.84
CA ALA A 141 6.32 -9.93 -6.02
C ALA A 141 5.56 -10.79 -7.04
N HIS A 142 4.86 -11.82 -6.56
CA HIS A 142 4.07 -12.75 -7.39
C HIS A 142 2.96 -12.01 -8.13
N ARG A 143 2.14 -11.21 -7.43
CA ARG A 143 1.05 -10.43 -8.02
C ARG A 143 1.56 -9.41 -9.04
N PHE A 144 2.70 -8.78 -8.78
CA PHE A 144 3.30 -7.84 -9.73
C PHE A 144 3.69 -8.54 -11.04
N LEU A 145 4.36 -9.70 -10.95
CA LEU A 145 4.77 -10.47 -12.14
C LEU A 145 3.61 -11.09 -12.90
N ASP A 146 2.61 -11.62 -12.20
CA ASP A 146 1.42 -12.19 -12.83
C ASP A 146 0.67 -11.15 -13.66
N ARG A 147 0.65 -9.89 -13.20
CA ARG A 147 0.04 -8.79 -13.96
C ARG A 147 0.86 -8.37 -15.17
N ALA A 148 2.18 -8.41 -15.08
CA ALA A 148 3.04 -8.08 -16.20
C ALA A 148 2.89 -9.10 -17.36
N GLY A 149 2.64 -10.37 -17.04
CA GLY A 149 2.48 -11.44 -18.03
C GLY A 149 3.79 -11.83 -18.73
N PRO A 150 3.79 -12.92 -19.52
CA PRO A 150 4.98 -13.48 -20.15
C PRO A 150 5.60 -12.60 -21.26
N ASP A 151 4.84 -11.65 -21.82
CA ASP A 151 5.27 -10.76 -22.91
C ASP A 151 5.70 -9.35 -22.41
N SER A 152 5.97 -9.17 -21.11
CA SER A 152 6.13 -7.84 -20.50
C SER A 152 7.39 -7.10 -20.96
N ALA A 153 7.25 -6.41 -22.09
CA ALA A 153 7.95 -5.15 -22.33
C ALA A 153 7.80 -4.21 -21.12
N ASP A 154 6.68 -4.29 -20.37
CA ASP A 154 6.39 -3.49 -19.18
C ASP A 154 7.40 -3.64 -18.02
N ILE A 155 8.00 -4.82 -17.79
CA ILE A 155 9.06 -4.97 -16.78
C ILE A 155 10.39 -4.42 -17.32
N ARG A 156 10.58 -4.47 -18.64
CA ARG A 156 11.75 -3.87 -19.32
C ARG A 156 11.64 -2.34 -19.40
N THR A 157 10.43 -1.78 -19.41
CA THR A 157 10.15 -0.32 -19.46
C THR A 157 9.81 0.30 -18.10
N ARG A 158 9.25 -0.44 -17.13
CA ARG A 158 9.14 -0.01 -15.72
C ARG A 158 10.44 -0.37 -15.01
N ASP A 159 11.34 0.60 -15.01
CA ASP A 159 12.58 0.75 -14.22
C ASP A 159 13.24 -0.53 -13.69
N ALA A 160 14.47 -0.76 -14.14
CA ALA A 160 15.39 -1.76 -13.57
C ALA A 160 15.47 -1.69 -12.02
N LEU A 161 15.22 -0.52 -11.44
CA LEU A 161 15.14 -0.28 -10.00
C LEU A 161 14.02 -1.09 -9.32
N VAL A 162 12.85 -1.22 -9.95
CA VAL A 162 11.74 -2.03 -9.41
C VAL A 162 12.10 -3.51 -9.49
N GLY A 163 12.69 -3.97 -10.60
CA GLY A 163 13.18 -5.35 -10.75
C GLY A 163 14.21 -5.74 -9.68
N HIS A 164 15.21 -4.88 -9.44
CA HIS A 164 16.21 -5.07 -8.38
C HIS A 164 15.58 -5.16 -6.98
N ARG A 165 14.64 -4.26 -6.69
CA ARG A 165 13.93 -4.26 -5.40
C ARG A 165 13.13 -5.55 -5.20
N ILE A 166 12.40 -5.99 -6.23
CA ILE A 166 11.62 -7.22 -6.17
C ILE A 166 12.53 -8.43 -5.95
N GLY A 167 13.64 -8.56 -6.69
CA GLY A 167 14.60 -9.65 -6.50
C GLY A 167 15.13 -9.71 -5.06
N THR A 168 15.50 -8.56 -4.49
CA THR A 168 15.95 -8.44 -3.10
C THR A 168 14.88 -8.88 -2.11
N LEU A 169 13.61 -8.48 -2.32
CA LEU A 169 12.50 -8.86 -1.46
C LEU A 169 12.16 -10.35 -1.54
N VAL A 170 12.27 -10.98 -2.72
CA VAL A 170 12.07 -12.42 -2.91
C VAL A 170 13.15 -13.23 -2.20
N LEU A 171 14.43 -12.84 -2.34
CA LEU A 171 15.52 -13.48 -1.60
C LEU A 171 15.37 -13.31 -0.08
N ARG A 172 14.91 -12.14 0.37
CA ARG A 172 14.59 -11.93 1.79
C ARG A 172 13.47 -12.86 2.26
N ALA A 173 12.41 -13.03 1.46
CA ALA A 173 11.31 -13.95 1.76
C ALA A 173 11.80 -15.40 1.88
N TYR A 174 12.62 -15.84 0.92
CA TYR A 174 13.25 -17.16 0.94
C TYR A 174 14.06 -17.40 2.23
N ARG A 175 14.90 -16.43 2.62
CA ARG A 175 15.71 -16.53 3.83
C ARG A 175 14.89 -16.56 5.11
N GLN A 176 13.79 -15.82 5.17
CA GLN A 176 12.91 -15.80 6.34
C GLN A 176 12.02 -17.04 6.45
N ALA A 177 11.87 -17.82 5.38
CA ALA A 177 11.02 -19.01 5.31
C ALA A 177 11.73 -20.32 5.71
N GLU A 178 12.71 -20.29 6.62
CA GLU A 178 13.52 -21.47 6.98
C GLU A 178 12.69 -22.70 7.39
N GLY A 179 11.56 -22.48 8.07
CA GLY A 179 10.63 -23.52 8.49
C GLY A 179 9.53 -23.89 7.48
N ASP A 180 9.42 -23.16 6.35
CA ASP A 180 8.40 -23.36 5.32
C ASP A 180 9.05 -23.73 3.99
N ARG A 181 9.24 -25.05 3.80
CA ARG A 181 9.83 -25.60 2.57
C ARG A 181 9.01 -25.25 1.33
N SER A 182 7.69 -25.15 1.44
CA SER A 182 6.81 -24.85 0.31
C SER A 182 7.03 -23.42 -0.16
N LEU A 183 6.99 -22.46 0.77
CA LEU A 183 7.24 -21.06 0.47
C LEU A 183 8.65 -20.82 -0.10
N ARG A 184 9.66 -21.54 0.41
CA ARG A 184 11.02 -21.46 -0.15
C ARG A 184 11.09 -21.89 -1.61
N LEU A 185 10.44 -22.99 -1.97
CA LEU A 185 10.39 -23.45 -3.36
C LEU A 185 9.71 -22.40 -4.25
N HIS A 186 8.55 -21.88 -3.83
CA HIS A 186 7.87 -20.84 -4.60
C HIS A 186 8.70 -19.55 -4.74
N CYS A 187 9.49 -19.18 -3.73
CA CYS A 187 10.40 -18.03 -3.85
C CYS A 187 11.49 -18.27 -4.91
N LEU A 188 12.04 -19.49 -5.01
CA LEU A 188 13.01 -19.84 -6.04
C LEU A 188 12.36 -19.81 -7.43
N ASP A 189 11.18 -20.40 -7.59
CA ASP A 189 10.43 -20.37 -8.86
C ASP A 189 10.13 -18.93 -9.31
N LEU A 190 9.81 -18.05 -8.34
CA LEU A 190 9.55 -16.64 -8.61
C LEU A 190 10.83 -15.88 -8.99
N PHE A 191 11.95 -16.22 -8.37
CA PHE A 191 13.26 -15.65 -8.70
C PHE A 191 13.70 -16.07 -10.12
N ASP A 192 13.52 -17.34 -10.48
CA ASP A 192 13.80 -17.84 -11.84
C ASP A 192 12.95 -17.10 -12.89
N ARG A 193 11.68 -16.81 -12.57
CA ARG A 193 10.82 -15.97 -13.43
C ARG A 193 11.36 -14.55 -13.59
N LEU A 194 11.88 -13.93 -12.51
CA LEU A 194 12.46 -12.59 -12.57
C LEU A 194 13.69 -12.52 -13.48
N VAL A 195 14.57 -13.53 -13.38
CA VAL A 195 15.74 -13.67 -14.27
C VAL A 195 15.29 -13.87 -15.72
N ALA A 196 14.33 -14.76 -15.97
CA ALA A 196 13.82 -15.03 -17.32
C ALA A 196 13.16 -13.79 -17.98
N CYS A 197 12.58 -12.88 -17.20
CA CYS A 197 12.02 -11.62 -17.70
C CYS A 197 13.09 -10.57 -18.09
N GLY A 198 14.37 -10.81 -17.82
CA GLY A 198 15.47 -9.89 -18.14
C GLY A 198 15.59 -8.72 -17.15
N THR A 199 15.17 -8.91 -15.90
CA THR A 199 15.39 -7.90 -14.85
C THR A 199 16.87 -7.88 -14.46
N HIS A 200 17.60 -6.82 -14.83
CA HIS A 200 19.05 -6.69 -14.50
C HIS A 200 19.35 -6.91 -13.00
N GLY A 201 18.40 -6.55 -12.12
CA GLY A 201 18.57 -6.71 -10.68
C GLY A 201 18.53 -8.15 -10.15
N ALA A 202 17.97 -9.12 -10.89
CA ALA A 202 18.01 -10.53 -10.50
C ALA A 202 19.40 -11.14 -10.79
N GLU A 203 20.05 -10.72 -11.88
CA GLU A 203 21.41 -11.13 -12.24
C GLU A 203 22.44 -10.59 -11.23
N GLU A 204 22.37 -9.31 -10.86
CA GLU A 204 23.24 -8.72 -9.81
C GLU A 204 23.05 -9.37 -8.43
N ALA A 205 21.83 -9.80 -8.11
CA ALA A 205 21.55 -10.46 -6.84
C ALA A 205 22.16 -11.88 -6.77
N LEU A 206 22.27 -12.58 -7.91
CA LEU A 206 22.98 -13.86 -8.03
C LEU A 206 24.49 -13.67 -7.91
N GLU A 207 25.07 -12.66 -8.59
CA GLU A 207 26.51 -12.37 -8.50
C GLU A 207 26.94 -12.10 -7.04
N ARG A 208 26.14 -11.35 -6.28
CA ARG A 208 26.39 -11.12 -4.84
C ARG A 208 26.18 -12.36 -3.97
N TRP A 209 25.41 -13.35 -4.45
CA TRP A 209 25.20 -14.62 -3.76
C TRP A 209 26.38 -15.57 -3.95
N ASP A 210 26.97 -15.59 -5.14
CA ASP A 210 28.16 -16.41 -5.44
C ASP A 210 29.44 -15.87 -4.76
N GLU A 211 29.46 -14.61 -4.33
CA GLU A 211 30.58 -13.96 -3.65
C GLU A 211 30.64 -14.17 -2.11
N GLY A 212 29.59 -14.73 -1.48
CA GLY A 212 29.45 -14.84 -0.02
C GLY A 212 29.29 -16.26 0.52
#